data_AF-A0AAV0I064-F1
#
_entry.id   AF-A0AAV0I064-F1
#
_cell.length_a   1.000
_cell.length_b   1.000
_cell.length_c   1.000
_cell.angle_alpha   90.00
_cell.angle_beta   90.00
_cell.angle_gamma   90.00
#
_symmetry.space_group_name_H-M   'P 1'
#
loop_
_entity.id
_entity.type
_entity.pdbx_description
1 polymer ?
#
loop_
_entity_poly.entity_id
_entity_poly.type
_entity_poly.pdbx_seq_one_letter_code
_entity_poly.pdbx_strand_id
1 'polypeptide(L)'
;MGAEGLGLVARRDIGRNEVVLEVPKKLWINPESVAGSEIGGICGGLKPWISVALFLIREKSKKERSELKREFQRVEQEILEPNSRLFPSPVTLEDFTWAFGILRSRAFSRLRGENLVLIPLIKGGGLFSRDLLFSLRSPVSVKAGEQVKLSPASNYGFIESKSDRNVYTLTLQISESDQFAGDKLDIAETNGLGETAEFDIILGYPLPAKLLPYLRLVALGGTDAFLLESIFSNTIWGHLELPVSRANEELVCRVVRDACKTALSGYQTTIEEVRSLLHVP
;
A
#
# COMPACT_ATOMS: atom_id res chain seq x y z
N MET A 1 25.30 -17.13 -0.70
CA MET A 1 24.03 -16.36 -0.74
C MET A 1 24.23 -15.11 0.10
N GLY A 2 23.64 -13.98 -0.29
CA GLY A 2 23.69 -12.77 0.55
C GLY A 2 22.62 -12.83 1.65
N ALA A 3 22.70 -11.92 2.63
CA ALA A 3 21.75 -11.83 3.74
C ALA A 3 20.29 -11.59 3.28
N GLU A 4 20.10 -11.02 2.07
CA GLU A 4 18.80 -10.70 1.46
C GLU A 4 18.28 -11.81 0.51
N GLY A 5 18.97 -12.97 0.43
CA GLY A 5 18.59 -14.10 -0.43
C GLY A 5 19.18 -14.05 -1.84
N LEU A 6 18.32 -14.04 -2.88
CA LEU A 6 18.72 -13.97 -4.29
C LEU A 6 18.76 -12.52 -4.78
N GLY A 7 19.90 -12.08 -5.31
CA GLY A 7 20.10 -10.73 -5.85
C GLY A 7 21.00 -10.70 -7.10
N LEU A 8 21.08 -9.54 -7.74
CA LEU A 8 21.95 -9.30 -8.89
C LEU A 8 23.35 -8.89 -8.41
N VAL A 9 24.38 -9.66 -8.76
CA VAL A 9 25.79 -9.34 -8.48
C VAL A 9 26.46 -8.85 -9.76
N ALA A 10 27.13 -7.71 -9.68
CA ALA A 10 27.83 -7.09 -10.80
C ALA A 10 29.05 -7.94 -11.21
N ARG A 11 29.13 -8.32 -12.49
CA ARG A 11 30.28 -9.10 -13.04
C ARG A 11 31.47 -8.25 -13.48
N ARG A 12 31.27 -6.93 -13.55
CA ARG A 12 32.23 -5.88 -13.87
C ARG A 12 31.79 -4.61 -13.16
N ASP A 13 32.60 -3.57 -13.20
CA ASP A 13 32.18 -2.25 -12.77
C ASP A 13 31.00 -1.75 -13.64
N ILE A 14 30.00 -1.17 -12.98
CA ILE A 14 28.78 -0.60 -13.56
C ILE A 14 28.71 0.87 -13.12
N GLY A 15 28.55 1.79 -14.07
CA GLY A 15 28.38 3.22 -13.79
C GLY A 15 26.97 3.60 -13.33
N ARG A 16 26.84 4.73 -12.65
CA ARG A 16 25.53 5.35 -12.41
C ARG A 16 24.76 5.55 -13.73
N ASN A 17 23.47 5.22 -13.72
CA ASN A 17 22.52 5.23 -14.84
C ASN A 17 22.83 4.26 -15.99
N GLU A 18 23.85 3.42 -15.85
CA GLU A 18 24.14 2.35 -16.81
C GLU A 18 23.05 1.25 -16.75
N VAL A 19 22.76 0.65 -17.90
CA VAL A 19 21.80 -0.45 -18.02
C VAL A 19 22.40 -1.72 -17.40
N VAL A 20 21.67 -2.30 -16.46
CA VAL A 20 22.01 -3.53 -15.75
C VAL A 20 21.45 -4.75 -16.47
N LEU A 21 20.19 -4.65 -16.94
CA LEU A 21 19.51 -5.66 -17.74
C LEU A 21 18.30 -5.06 -18.47
N GLU A 22 17.82 -5.75 -19.50
CA GLU A 22 16.60 -5.39 -20.22
C GLU A 22 15.69 -6.62 -20.35
N VAL A 23 14.37 -6.42 -20.24
CA VAL A 23 13.37 -7.50 -20.34
C VAL A 23 12.30 -7.16 -21.39
N PRO A 24 12.22 -7.91 -22.49
CA PRO A 24 11.19 -7.73 -23.53
C PRO A 24 9.75 -7.85 -23.01
N LYS A 25 8.84 -7.00 -23.50
CA LYS A 25 7.41 -7.01 -23.11
C LYS A 25 6.72 -8.36 -23.26
N LYS A 26 7.11 -9.21 -24.22
CA LYS A 26 6.60 -10.59 -24.38
C LYS A 26 6.85 -11.53 -23.18
N LEU A 27 7.71 -11.14 -22.23
CA LEU A 27 7.97 -11.88 -21.00
C LEU A 27 7.23 -11.30 -19.78
N TRP A 28 6.57 -10.15 -19.93
CA TRP A 28 5.88 -9.50 -18.82
C TRP A 28 4.62 -10.27 -18.43
N ILE A 29 4.29 -10.22 -17.15
CA ILE A 29 3.03 -10.70 -16.61
C ILE A 29 2.28 -9.44 -16.12
N ASN A 30 1.42 -8.92 -16.98
CA ASN A 30 0.56 -7.75 -16.77
C ASN A 30 -0.90 -8.10 -17.19
N PRO A 31 -1.89 -7.21 -17.03
CA PRO A 31 -3.27 -7.47 -17.42
C PRO A 31 -3.45 -7.83 -18.91
N GLU A 32 -2.62 -7.32 -19.81
CA GLU A 32 -2.66 -7.68 -21.24
C GLU A 32 -2.25 -9.14 -21.47
N SER A 33 -1.18 -9.61 -20.81
CA SER A 33 -0.77 -11.02 -20.83
C SER A 33 -1.85 -11.95 -20.28
N VAL A 34 -2.65 -11.50 -19.30
CA VAL A 34 -3.82 -12.25 -18.82
C VAL A 34 -4.94 -12.24 -19.86
N ALA A 35 -5.25 -11.09 -20.47
CA ALA A 35 -6.28 -10.97 -21.49
C ALA A 35 -5.98 -11.81 -22.75
N GLY A 36 -4.70 -11.98 -23.10
CA GLY A 36 -4.23 -12.88 -24.16
C GLY A 36 -4.11 -14.36 -23.77
N SER A 37 -4.51 -14.74 -22.56
CA SER A 37 -4.45 -16.13 -22.05
C SER A 37 -5.81 -16.82 -22.05
N GLU A 38 -5.82 -18.14 -21.81
CA GLU A 38 -7.05 -18.96 -21.69
C GLU A 38 -8.04 -18.42 -20.65
N ILE A 39 -7.55 -17.77 -19.58
CA ILE A 39 -8.41 -17.17 -18.54
C ILE A 39 -8.79 -15.72 -18.83
N GLY A 40 -8.34 -15.13 -19.95
CA GLY A 40 -8.56 -13.73 -20.29
C GLY A 40 -10.04 -13.36 -20.39
N GLY A 41 -10.86 -14.23 -20.98
CA GLY A 41 -12.31 -14.02 -21.09
C GLY A 41 -13.05 -13.99 -19.75
N ILE A 42 -12.64 -14.82 -18.78
CA ILE A 42 -13.25 -14.87 -17.44
C ILE A 42 -12.67 -13.83 -16.48
N CYS A 43 -11.50 -13.26 -16.80
CA CYS A 43 -10.91 -12.15 -16.05
C CYS A 43 -11.46 -10.77 -16.46
N GLY A 44 -12.38 -10.71 -17.42
CA GLY A 44 -13.02 -9.48 -17.87
C GLY A 44 -13.85 -8.81 -16.77
N GLY A 45 -13.62 -7.52 -16.53
CA GLY A 45 -14.31 -6.73 -15.50
C GLY A 45 -13.72 -6.83 -14.08
N LEU A 46 -12.76 -7.74 -13.84
CA LEU A 46 -12.05 -7.79 -12.56
C LEU A 46 -11.07 -6.61 -12.40
N LYS A 47 -10.74 -6.28 -11.15
CA LYS A 47 -9.65 -5.33 -10.87
C LYS A 47 -8.33 -5.89 -11.43
N PRO A 48 -7.46 -5.09 -12.07
CA PRO A 48 -6.26 -5.58 -12.77
C PRO A 48 -5.35 -6.51 -11.95
N TRP A 49 -5.24 -6.28 -10.64
CA TRP A 49 -4.43 -7.13 -9.75
C TRP A 49 -5.05 -8.49 -9.45
N ILE A 50 -6.38 -8.63 -9.52
CA ILE A 50 -7.09 -9.90 -9.34
C ILE A 50 -6.86 -10.79 -10.57
N SER A 51 -6.98 -10.21 -11.77
CA SER A 51 -6.70 -10.91 -13.03
C SER A 51 -5.27 -11.46 -13.07
N VAL A 52 -4.29 -10.64 -12.67
CA VAL A 52 -2.88 -11.09 -12.61
C VAL A 52 -2.65 -12.07 -11.46
N ALA A 53 -3.37 -11.96 -10.33
CA ALA A 53 -3.28 -12.94 -9.26
C ALA A 53 -3.75 -14.32 -9.74
N LEU A 54 -4.94 -14.40 -10.33
CA LEU A 54 -5.49 -15.63 -10.93
C LEU A 54 -4.54 -16.28 -11.93
N PHE A 55 -3.92 -15.47 -12.79
CA PHE A 55 -2.91 -15.95 -13.73
C PHE A 55 -1.70 -16.57 -13.02
N LEU A 56 -1.15 -15.93 -11.99
CA LEU A 56 -0.02 -16.47 -11.23
C LEU A 56 -0.38 -17.74 -10.45
N ILE A 57 -1.59 -17.81 -9.91
CA ILE A 57 -2.07 -18.98 -9.14
C ILE A 57 -2.05 -20.25 -10.01
N ARG A 58 -2.61 -20.15 -11.21
CA ARG A 58 -2.61 -21.21 -12.24
C ARG A 58 -1.19 -21.75 -12.50
N GLU A 59 -0.19 -20.89 -12.40
CA GLU A 59 1.21 -21.20 -12.72
C GLU A 59 2.05 -21.72 -11.53
N LYS A 60 1.52 -21.88 -10.29
CA LYS A 60 2.40 -22.07 -9.11
C LYS A 60 2.15 -23.22 -8.13
N SER A 61 0.97 -23.34 -7.52
CA SER A 61 0.60 -24.32 -6.47
C SER A 61 1.54 -24.54 -5.22
N LYS A 62 0.99 -24.43 -3.98
CA LYS A 62 1.59 -24.53 -2.60
C LYS A 62 2.19 -23.22 -2.02
N LYS A 63 2.08 -22.83 -0.73
CA LYS A 63 1.24 -23.19 0.44
C LYS A 63 1.26 -21.97 1.45
N GLU A 64 0.27 -21.83 2.37
CA GLU A 64 -0.07 -20.74 3.36
C GLU A 64 -0.78 -19.44 2.85
N ARG A 65 -1.67 -18.67 3.56
CA ARG A 65 -2.38 -18.81 4.90
C ARG A 65 -3.88 -18.31 4.96
N SER A 66 -4.27 -17.16 5.58
CA SER A 66 -5.68 -16.95 6.09
C SER A 66 -6.50 -15.62 5.91
N GLU A 67 -5.98 -14.40 5.75
CA GLU A 67 -6.87 -13.20 5.59
C GLU A 67 -7.42 -13.01 4.19
N LEU A 68 -6.61 -13.42 3.21
CA LEU A 68 -7.04 -13.54 1.82
C LEU A 68 -8.23 -14.50 1.65
N LYS A 69 -8.64 -15.24 2.69
CA LYS A 69 -9.75 -16.19 2.68
C LYS A 69 -11.05 -15.56 2.21
N ARG A 70 -11.36 -14.32 2.59
CA ARG A 70 -12.61 -13.67 2.20
C ARG A 70 -12.63 -13.31 0.70
N GLU A 71 -11.57 -12.67 0.21
CA GLU A 71 -11.45 -12.34 -1.22
C GLU A 71 -11.30 -13.60 -2.08
N PHE A 72 -10.58 -14.60 -1.57
CA PHE A 72 -10.46 -15.92 -2.18
C PHE A 72 -11.82 -16.63 -2.26
N GLN A 73 -12.60 -16.70 -1.18
CA GLN A 73 -13.95 -17.30 -1.18
C GLN A 73 -14.87 -16.66 -2.21
N ARG A 74 -14.77 -15.34 -2.38
CA ARG A 74 -15.50 -14.62 -3.42
C ARG A 74 -15.05 -15.03 -4.82
N VAL A 75 -13.74 -15.03 -5.07
CA VAL A 75 -13.14 -15.47 -6.35
C VAL A 75 -13.40 -16.95 -6.62
N GLU A 76 -13.48 -17.78 -5.59
CA GLU A 76 -13.80 -19.20 -5.65
C GLU A 76 -15.22 -19.41 -6.19
N GLN A 77 -16.20 -18.76 -5.56
CA GLN A 77 -17.62 -18.84 -5.95
C GLN A 77 -17.93 -18.16 -7.30
N GLU A 78 -17.40 -16.95 -7.54
CA GLU A 78 -17.73 -16.16 -8.74
C GLU A 78 -16.96 -16.63 -9.98
N ILE A 79 -15.79 -17.27 -9.82
CA ILE A 79 -14.83 -17.47 -10.93
C ILE A 79 -14.27 -18.90 -10.99
N LEU A 80 -13.77 -19.47 -9.89
CA LEU A 80 -13.05 -20.75 -9.93
C LEU A 80 -14.01 -21.95 -10.05
N GLU A 81 -15.08 -22.00 -9.27
CA GLU A 81 -16.08 -23.07 -9.33
C GLU A 81 -16.80 -23.11 -10.70
N PRO A 82 -17.33 -22.00 -11.25
CA PRO A 82 -18.02 -22.02 -12.55
C PRO A 82 -17.10 -22.36 -13.72
N ASN A 83 -15.79 -22.07 -13.60
CA ASN A 83 -14.81 -22.23 -14.67
C ASN A 83 -13.75 -23.29 -14.38
N SER A 84 -14.05 -24.26 -13.52
CA SER A 84 -13.12 -25.34 -13.09
C SER A 84 -12.39 -26.06 -14.23
N ARG A 85 -12.95 -26.11 -15.45
CA ARG A 85 -12.29 -26.67 -16.65
C ARG A 85 -11.05 -25.89 -17.12
N LEU A 86 -10.92 -24.62 -16.75
CA LEU A 86 -9.78 -23.75 -17.09
C LEU A 86 -8.67 -23.79 -16.01
N PHE A 87 -8.91 -24.46 -14.89
CA PHE A 87 -7.98 -24.60 -13.77
C PHE A 87 -7.64 -26.10 -13.58
N PRO A 88 -6.49 -26.59 -14.06
CA PRO A 88 -6.17 -28.02 -14.10
C PRO A 88 -6.13 -28.73 -12.73
N SER A 89 -6.07 -27.97 -11.64
CA SER A 89 -6.10 -28.44 -10.27
C SER A 89 -6.98 -27.52 -9.42
N PRO A 90 -7.57 -28.02 -8.31
CA PRO A 90 -8.28 -27.17 -7.36
C PRO A 90 -7.36 -26.06 -6.86
N VAL A 91 -7.75 -24.83 -7.15
CA VAL A 91 -7.05 -23.64 -6.67
C VAL A 91 -7.42 -23.42 -5.21
N THR A 92 -6.44 -23.17 -4.36
CA THR A 92 -6.67 -22.94 -2.93
C THR A 92 -6.38 -21.49 -2.52
N LEU A 93 -6.93 -21.09 -1.37
CA LEU A 93 -6.54 -19.89 -0.63
C LEU A 93 -5.01 -19.73 -0.50
N GLU A 94 -4.29 -20.85 -0.33
CA GLU A 94 -2.85 -20.81 -0.19
C GLU A 94 -2.16 -20.33 -1.47
N ASP A 95 -2.65 -20.77 -2.62
CA ASP A 95 -2.10 -20.37 -3.91
C ASP A 95 -2.42 -18.89 -4.17
N PHE A 96 -3.65 -18.47 -3.84
CA PHE A 96 -4.10 -17.08 -3.91
C PHE A 96 -3.28 -16.13 -3.02
N THR A 97 -2.96 -16.57 -1.80
CA THR A 97 -2.06 -15.86 -0.87
C THR A 97 -0.66 -15.71 -1.44
N TRP A 98 -0.08 -16.76 -2.02
CA TRP A 98 1.22 -16.65 -2.67
C TRP A 98 1.21 -15.67 -3.84
N ALA A 99 0.22 -15.74 -4.73
CA ALA A 99 0.15 -14.91 -5.92
C ALA A 99 0.01 -13.42 -5.57
N PHE A 100 -0.84 -13.11 -4.59
CA PHE A 100 -0.92 -11.77 -4.02
C PHE A 100 0.42 -11.32 -3.41
N GLY A 101 1.10 -12.20 -2.65
CA GLY A 101 2.42 -11.94 -2.11
C GLY A 101 3.47 -11.61 -3.18
N ILE A 102 3.44 -12.30 -4.33
CA ILE A 102 4.31 -12.00 -5.48
C ILE A 102 3.94 -10.68 -6.13
N LEU A 103 2.66 -10.40 -6.37
CA LEU A 103 2.22 -9.12 -6.93
C LEU A 103 2.69 -7.96 -6.06
N ARG A 104 2.37 -8.01 -4.75
CA ARG A 104 2.73 -6.96 -3.79
C ARG A 104 4.24 -6.77 -3.66
N SER A 105 5.03 -7.85 -3.71
CA SER A 105 6.49 -7.79 -3.50
C SER A 105 7.34 -7.76 -4.77
N ARG A 106 6.78 -7.92 -5.97
CA ARG A 106 7.58 -8.00 -7.21
C ARG A 106 7.00 -7.23 -8.39
N ALA A 107 5.75 -6.78 -8.35
CA ALA A 107 5.17 -6.00 -9.43
C ALA A 107 5.64 -4.53 -9.37
N PHE A 108 5.97 -3.98 -10.53
CA PHE A 108 6.22 -2.56 -10.71
C PHE A 108 4.89 -1.84 -10.99
N SER A 109 4.62 -0.78 -10.24
CA SER A 109 3.40 0.05 -10.36
C SER A 109 3.66 1.47 -10.87
N ARG A 110 4.88 1.76 -11.33
CA ARG A 110 5.32 3.09 -11.81
C ARG A 110 5.93 3.03 -13.21
N LEU A 111 5.32 2.25 -14.10
CA LEU A 111 5.68 2.21 -15.52
C LEU A 111 4.64 3.01 -16.33
N ARG A 112 5.09 3.73 -17.36
CA ARG A 112 4.22 4.64 -18.12
C ARG A 112 3.09 3.85 -18.79
N GLY A 113 1.84 4.10 -18.37
CA GLY A 113 0.64 3.44 -18.87
C GLY A 113 0.34 2.07 -18.23
N GLU A 114 1.17 1.60 -17.31
CA GLU A 114 1.13 0.22 -16.79
C GLU A 114 1.14 0.24 -15.25
N ASN A 115 -0.03 0.03 -14.64
CA ASN A 115 -0.22 0.15 -13.18
C ASN A 115 0.23 -1.09 -12.39
N LEU A 116 0.47 -2.23 -13.06
CA LEU A 116 0.88 -3.48 -12.42
C LEU A 116 1.59 -4.41 -13.42
N VAL A 117 2.92 -4.53 -13.33
CA VAL A 117 3.71 -5.41 -14.21
C VAL A 117 4.67 -6.25 -13.38
N LEU A 118 4.56 -7.58 -13.49
CA LEU A 118 5.60 -8.50 -13.07
C LEU A 118 6.58 -8.75 -14.22
N ILE A 119 7.87 -8.70 -13.91
CA ILE A 119 8.94 -8.80 -14.89
C ILE A 119 9.87 -9.97 -14.50
N PRO A 120 9.71 -11.16 -15.11
CA PRO A 120 10.55 -12.32 -14.84
C PRO A 120 12.00 -12.08 -15.26
N LEU A 121 12.94 -12.44 -14.39
CA LEU A 121 14.37 -12.41 -14.69
C LEU A 121 14.80 -13.75 -15.32
N ILE A 122 14.96 -13.78 -16.65
CA ILE A 122 15.54 -14.93 -17.35
C ILE A 122 17.06 -14.77 -17.41
N LYS A 123 17.80 -15.81 -16.99
CA LYS A 123 19.23 -15.93 -17.31
C LYS A 123 19.39 -16.36 -18.77
N GLY A 124 19.54 -15.41 -19.68
CA GLY A 124 19.83 -15.72 -21.09
C GLY A 124 20.28 -14.48 -21.86
N GLY A 125 21.51 -14.50 -22.37
CA GLY A 125 21.95 -13.49 -23.34
C GLY A 125 21.33 -13.79 -24.70
N GLY A 126 20.65 -12.81 -25.30
CA GLY A 126 20.00 -12.96 -26.60
C GLY A 126 19.66 -11.60 -27.19
N LEU A 127 20.27 -11.30 -28.33
CA LEU A 127 20.03 -10.09 -29.12
C LEU A 127 18.74 -10.28 -29.93
N PHE A 128 17.60 -9.62 -29.63
CA PHE A 128 16.49 -9.48 -30.60
C PHE A 128 15.44 -8.39 -30.27
N SER A 129 15.05 -7.69 -31.35
CA SER A 129 13.88 -6.82 -31.57
C SER A 129 13.81 -5.44 -30.91
N ARG A 130 13.15 -4.51 -31.63
CA ARG A 130 12.91 -3.09 -31.27
C ARG A 130 11.63 -2.89 -30.42
N ASP A 131 11.07 -3.97 -29.90
CA ASP A 131 9.80 -3.96 -29.16
C ASP A 131 10.02 -3.50 -27.71
N LEU A 132 9.04 -2.79 -27.14
CA LEU A 132 9.07 -2.18 -25.80
C LEU A 132 9.84 -3.02 -24.75
N LEU A 133 10.98 -2.47 -24.28
CA LEU A 133 11.85 -3.08 -23.28
C LEU A 133 11.68 -2.40 -21.92
N PHE A 134 11.59 -3.19 -20.85
CA PHE A 134 11.89 -2.67 -19.51
C PHE A 134 13.40 -2.62 -19.34
N SER A 135 13.97 -1.44 -19.13
CA SER A 135 15.42 -1.21 -18.98
C SER A 135 15.72 -0.88 -17.52
N LEU A 136 16.36 -1.82 -16.80
CA LEU A 136 16.76 -1.61 -15.41
C LEU A 136 18.10 -0.87 -15.39
N ARG A 137 18.17 0.29 -14.74
CA ARG A 137 19.39 1.10 -14.64
C ARG A 137 19.88 1.20 -13.20
N SER A 138 21.20 1.20 -13.00
CA SER A 138 21.77 1.31 -11.66
C SER A 138 21.69 2.76 -11.15
N PRO A 139 21.05 3.05 -10.01
CA PRO A 139 20.98 4.42 -9.47
C PRO A 139 22.32 4.94 -8.93
N VAL A 140 23.27 4.02 -8.69
CA VAL A 140 24.62 4.29 -8.18
C VAL A 140 25.65 3.53 -8.99
N SER A 141 26.92 3.91 -8.91
CA SER A 141 28.01 3.08 -9.44
C SER A 141 28.21 1.87 -8.53
N VAL A 142 28.51 0.70 -9.11
CA VAL A 142 28.65 -0.60 -8.41
C VAL A 142 29.93 -1.27 -8.93
N LYS A 143 30.78 -1.79 -8.03
CA LYS A 143 32.01 -2.50 -8.40
C LYS A 143 31.78 -3.96 -8.76
N ALA A 144 32.70 -4.53 -9.54
CA ALA A 144 32.71 -5.97 -9.79
C ALA A 144 32.70 -6.78 -8.46
N GLY A 145 31.76 -7.71 -8.34
CA GLY A 145 31.55 -8.52 -7.12
C GLY A 145 30.52 -7.93 -6.14
N GLU A 146 30.11 -6.68 -6.27
CA GLU A 146 29.09 -6.06 -5.42
C GLU A 146 27.66 -6.34 -5.90
N GLN A 147 26.69 -6.24 -4.98
CA GLN A 147 25.26 -6.43 -5.29
C GLN A 147 24.64 -5.13 -5.80
N VAL A 148 23.98 -5.17 -6.96
CA VAL A 148 23.18 -4.05 -7.47
C VAL A 148 21.92 -3.92 -6.62
N LYS A 149 21.85 -2.86 -5.80
CA LYS A 149 20.68 -2.55 -4.98
C LYS A 149 19.79 -1.51 -5.68
N LEU A 150 18.49 -1.78 -5.69
CA LEU A 150 17.46 -0.83 -6.11
C LEU A 150 16.90 -0.12 -4.88
N SER A 151 16.29 1.06 -5.07
CA SER A 151 15.62 1.77 -3.98
C SER A 151 14.47 0.93 -3.42
N PRO A 152 14.44 0.62 -2.11
CA PRO A 152 13.38 -0.19 -1.52
C PRO A 152 12.04 0.55 -1.53
N ALA A 153 10.96 -0.13 -1.97
CA ALA A 153 9.58 0.35 -1.85
C ALA A 153 8.90 -0.23 -0.60
N SER A 154 7.79 0.35 -0.13
CA SER A 154 7.18 0.01 1.17
C SER A 154 6.53 -1.37 1.28
N ASN A 155 6.51 -2.18 0.21
CA ASN A 155 5.63 -3.36 0.11
C ASN A 155 6.34 -4.73 0.23
N TYR A 156 7.65 -4.76 0.42
CA TYR A 156 8.43 -6.00 0.55
C TYR A 156 8.32 -6.63 1.94
N GLY A 157 8.67 -7.92 2.06
CA GLY A 157 8.68 -8.67 3.33
C GLY A 157 9.89 -8.38 4.22
N PHE A 158 10.37 -7.13 4.25
CA PHE A 158 11.43 -6.65 5.13
C PHE A 158 11.13 -5.21 5.56
N ILE A 159 11.64 -4.82 6.73
CA ILE A 159 11.60 -3.44 7.23
C ILE A 159 13.02 -2.85 7.19
N GLU A 160 13.11 -1.54 6.97
CA GLU A 160 14.39 -0.82 7.08
C GLU A 160 14.66 -0.39 8.52
N SER A 161 15.95 -0.35 8.89
CA SER A 161 16.39 0.14 10.21
C SER A 161 16.39 1.66 10.34
N LYS A 162 16.05 2.39 9.28
CA LYS A 162 15.96 3.85 9.29
C LYS A 162 14.57 4.31 9.72
N SER A 163 14.54 5.25 10.66
CA SER A 163 13.30 5.77 11.27
C SER A 163 12.49 6.71 10.37
N ASP A 164 13.02 7.09 9.19
CA ASP A 164 12.39 7.98 8.21
C ASP A 164 11.17 7.36 7.50
N ARG A 165 10.87 6.09 7.80
CA ARG A 165 9.70 5.32 7.31
C ARG A 165 8.75 4.87 8.41
N ASN A 166 8.94 5.32 9.65
CA ASN A 166 8.03 5.01 10.76
C ASN A 166 6.74 5.85 10.61
N VAL A 167 5.71 5.23 10.05
CA VAL A 167 4.37 5.84 9.86
C VAL A 167 3.36 5.16 10.77
N TYR A 168 2.48 5.95 11.37
CA TYR A 168 1.26 5.48 12.02
C TYR A 168 0.06 6.20 11.41
N THR A 169 -0.87 5.45 10.82
CA THR A 169 -2.09 6.01 10.22
C THR A 169 -3.15 6.18 11.31
N LEU A 170 -3.61 7.41 11.52
CA LEU A 170 -4.72 7.73 12.42
C LEU A 170 -6.02 7.80 11.60
N THR A 171 -6.94 6.88 11.84
CA THR A 171 -8.30 6.90 11.28
C THR A 171 -9.21 7.69 12.21
N LEU A 172 -9.93 8.67 11.65
CA LEU A 172 -10.89 9.54 12.35
C LEU A 172 -12.24 9.48 11.64
N GLN A 173 -13.33 9.48 12.40
CA GLN A 173 -14.69 9.39 11.87
C GLN A 173 -15.60 10.47 12.49
N ILE A 174 -16.48 11.05 11.68
CA ILE A 174 -17.63 11.84 12.16
C ILE A 174 -18.71 10.84 12.59
N SER A 175 -19.09 10.84 13.86
CA SER A 175 -20.04 9.85 14.40
C SER A 175 -21.45 10.07 13.83
N GLU A 176 -22.10 9.02 13.33
CA GLU A 176 -23.53 9.06 12.91
C GLU A 176 -24.46 9.50 14.04
N SER A 177 -24.07 9.29 15.30
CA SER A 177 -24.81 9.72 16.50
C SER A 177 -24.59 11.19 16.88
N ASP A 178 -23.75 11.92 16.16
CA ASP A 178 -23.57 13.35 16.34
C ASP A 178 -24.79 14.11 15.78
N GLN A 179 -25.39 14.98 16.59
CA GLN A 179 -26.55 15.77 16.18
C GLN A 179 -26.27 16.71 14.99
N PHE A 180 -24.99 16.95 14.68
CA PHE A 180 -24.51 17.77 13.56
C PHE A 180 -23.79 16.93 12.48
N ALA A 181 -23.97 15.61 12.45
CA ALA A 181 -23.23 14.72 11.54
C ALA A 181 -23.33 15.15 10.06
N GLY A 182 -24.52 15.56 9.61
CA GLY A 182 -24.76 16.04 8.24
C GLY A 182 -23.97 17.30 7.91
N ASP A 183 -24.12 18.37 8.70
CA ASP A 183 -23.40 19.63 8.46
C ASP A 183 -21.87 19.42 8.49
N LYS A 184 -21.37 18.60 9.41
CA LYS A 184 -19.95 18.23 9.50
C LYS A 184 -19.47 17.44 8.28
N LEU A 185 -20.28 16.53 7.76
CA LEU A 185 -19.95 15.75 6.57
C LEU A 185 -19.88 16.64 5.33
N ASP A 186 -20.87 17.50 5.11
CA ASP A 186 -20.89 18.46 3.97
C ASP A 186 -19.62 19.35 3.97
N ILE A 187 -19.18 19.80 5.16
CA ILE A 187 -17.96 20.57 5.34
C ILE A 187 -16.71 19.73 5.05
N ALA A 188 -16.67 18.47 5.48
CA ALA A 188 -15.56 17.56 5.20
C ALA A 188 -15.44 17.25 3.70
N GLU A 189 -16.55 16.93 3.03
CA GLU A 189 -16.61 16.61 1.60
C GLU A 189 -16.21 17.81 0.72
N THR A 190 -16.72 19.01 1.04
CA THR A 190 -16.34 20.26 0.36
C THR A 190 -14.84 20.54 0.47
N ASN A 191 -14.19 20.04 1.53
CA ASN A 191 -12.75 20.16 1.74
C ASN A 191 -11.97 18.90 1.33
N GLY A 192 -12.59 17.96 0.60
CA GLY A 192 -11.94 16.77 0.05
C GLY A 192 -11.48 15.77 1.11
N LEU A 193 -12.34 15.51 2.10
CA LEU A 193 -12.30 14.42 3.07
C LEU A 193 -13.66 13.71 3.04
N GLY A 194 -13.79 12.53 3.65
CA GLY A 194 -15.08 11.86 3.84
C GLY A 194 -15.48 11.80 5.30
N GLU A 195 -16.60 11.13 5.59
CA GLU A 195 -17.06 10.80 6.96
C GLU A 195 -15.97 10.08 7.78
N THR A 196 -15.22 9.20 7.12
CA THR A 196 -13.99 8.59 7.63
C THR A 196 -12.79 9.16 6.88
N ALA A 197 -11.77 9.59 7.62
CA ALA A 197 -10.52 10.13 7.07
C ALA A 197 -9.30 9.47 7.72
N GLU A 198 -8.29 9.17 6.91
CA GLU A 198 -7.03 8.55 7.32
C GLU A 198 -5.87 9.55 7.21
N PHE A 199 -5.07 9.66 8.27
CA PHE A 199 -3.96 10.61 8.37
C PHE A 199 -2.66 9.90 8.74
N ASP A 200 -1.72 9.83 7.80
CA ASP A 200 -0.38 9.27 8.03
C ASP A 200 0.49 10.22 8.86
N ILE A 201 0.82 9.81 10.09
CA ILE A 201 1.75 10.51 10.99
C ILE A 201 3.14 9.89 10.83
N ILE A 202 4.08 10.64 10.26
CA ILE A 202 5.46 10.18 10.04
C ILE A 202 6.37 10.71 11.14
N LEU A 203 7.13 9.84 11.80
CA LEU A 203 8.03 10.22 12.89
C LEU A 203 9.09 11.24 12.42
N GLY A 204 9.13 12.40 13.08
CA GLY A 204 10.08 13.48 12.77
C GLY A 204 9.62 14.47 11.70
N TYR A 205 8.41 14.32 11.15
CA TYR A 205 7.81 15.26 10.21
C TYR A 205 6.65 16.05 10.86
N PRO A 206 6.27 17.22 10.28
CA PRO A 206 5.05 17.92 10.68
C PRO A 206 3.80 17.06 10.49
N LEU A 207 2.75 17.35 11.28
CA LEU A 207 1.44 16.71 11.12
C LEU A 207 0.82 17.05 9.75
N PRO A 208 0.00 16.15 9.15
CA PRO A 208 -0.74 16.47 7.93
C PRO A 208 -1.62 17.71 8.11
N ALA A 209 -1.58 18.64 7.16
CA ALA A 209 -2.21 19.96 7.30
C ALA A 209 -3.71 19.91 7.64
N LYS A 210 -4.44 18.91 7.13
CA LYS A 210 -5.87 18.72 7.36
C LYS A 210 -6.23 17.99 8.68
N LEU A 211 -5.26 17.43 9.40
CA LEU A 211 -5.52 16.62 10.60
C LEU A 211 -6.13 17.46 11.73
N LEU A 212 -5.55 18.62 12.04
CA LEU A 212 -6.06 19.50 13.10
C LEU A 212 -7.43 20.12 12.77
N PRO A 213 -7.67 20.67 11.56
CA PRO A 213 -9.01 21.10 11.14
C PRO A 213 -10.07 20.00 11.26
N TYR A 214 -9.75 18.78 10.85
CA TYR A 214 -10.69 17.66 10.92
C TYR A 214 -10.99 17.23 12.35
N LEU A 215 -9.96 17.15 13.22
CA LEU A 215 -10.15 16.89 14.65
C LEU A 215 -11.05 17.95 15.32
N ARG A 216 -10.83 19.23 14.99
CA ARG A 216 -11.66 20.34 15.50
C ARG A 216 -13.10 20.26 15.04
N LEU A 217 -13.33 19.88 13.77
CA LEU A 217 -14.66 19.67 13.17
C LEU A 217 -15.39 18.50 13.84
N VAL A 218 -14.73 17.36 14.03
CA VAL A 218 -15.27 16.21 14.77
C VAL A 218 -15.63 16.63 16.20
N ALA A 219 -14.76 17.35 16.89
CA ALA A 219 -14.98 17.87 18.24
C ALA A 219 -15.91 19.10 18.33
N LEU A 220 -16.43 19.62 17.22
CA LEU A 220 -17.21 20.86 17.18
C LEU A 220 -18.62 20.64 17.74
N GLY A 221 -19.11 21.55 18.57
CA GLY A 221 -20.43 21.44 19.17
C GLY A 221 -20.61 22.38 20.36
N GLY A 222 -21.73 22.24 21.09
CA GLY A 222 -22.02 23.06 22.25
C GLY A 222 -22.01 24.55 21.92
N THR A 223 -21.16 25.32 22.61
CA THR A 223 -20.99 26.77 22.38
C THR A 223 -20.41 27.14 21.02
N ASP A 224 -19.74 26.20 20.35
CA ASP A 224 -19.02 26.45 19.10
C ASP A 224 -19.83 26.00 17.87
N ALA A 225 -21.03 25.45 18.10
CA ALA A 225 -21.91 24.93 17.06
C ALA A 225 -22.42 26.00 16.07
N PHE A 226 -22.43 27.28 16.46
CA PHE A 226 -22.81 28.38 15.56
C PHE A 226 -21.93 28.45 14.29
N LEU A 227 -20.70 27.92 14.34
CA LEU A 227 -19.81 27.86 13.18
C LEU A 227 -20.30 26.90 12.08
N LEU A 228 -21.23 26.00 12.40
CA LEU A 228 -21.89 25.11 11.43
C LEU A 228 -23.04 25.79 10.68
N GLU A 229 -23.45 27.00 11.08
CA GLU A 229 -24.52 27.72 10.40
C GLU A 229 -24.12 28.08 8.97
N SER A 230 -25.09 28.04 8.05
CA SER A 230 -24.89 28.27 6.60
C SER A 230 -24.14 29.56 6.25
N ILE A 231 -24.19 30.60 7.08
CA ILE A 231 -23.44 31.85 6.92
C ILE A 231 -21.91 31.66 7.00
N PHE A 232 -21.42 30.62 7.68
CA PHE A 232 -20.00 30.29 7.80
C PHE A 232 -19.58 29.14 6.86
N SER A 233 -20.50 28.50 6.14
CA SER A 233 -20.21 27.35 5.25
C SER A 233 -18.96 27.52 4.36
N ASN A 234 -18.79 28.71 3.78
CA ASN A 234 -17.67 29.04 2.89
C ASN A 234 -16.38 29.49 3.62
N THR A 235 -16.40 29.72 4.93
CA THR A 235 -15.26 30.21 5.72
C THR A 235 -14.87 29.30 6.88
N ILE A 236 -15.71 28.34 7.28
CA ILE A 236 -15.51 27.50 8.46
C ILE A 236 -14.19 26.74 8.41
N TRP A 237 -13.74 26.26 7.24
CA TRP A 237 -12.47 25.57 7.13
C TRP A 237 -11.27 26.45 7.54
N GLY A 238 -11.27 27.73 7.16
CA GLY A 238 -10.25 28.69 7.60
C GLY A 238 -10.34 29.01 9.09
N HIS A 239 -11.53 28.91 9.70
CA HIS A 239 -11.68 28.99 11.16
C HIS A 239 -11.14 27.73 11.86
N LEU A 240 -11.31 26.54 11.25
CA LEU A 240 -10.80 25.25 11.76
C LEU A 240 -9.28 25.08 11.60
N GLU A 241 -8.64 25.79 10.67
CA GLU A 241 -7.17 25.89 10.60
C GLU A 241 -6.57 26.56 11.84
N LEU A 242 -7.34 27.42 12.51
CA LEU A 242 -6.98 28.05 13.78
C LEU A 242 -7.66 27.36 14.98
N PRO A 243 -7.17 27.58 16.21
CA PRO A 243 -7.84 27.09 17.41
C PRO A 243 -9.26 27.67 17.55
N VAL A 244 -10.28 26.82 17.63
CA VAL A 244 -11.69 27.25 17.65
C VAL A 244 -12.06 27.86 19.00
N SER A 245 -11.91 27.07 20.06
CA SER A 245 -12.16 27.48 21.43
C SER A 245 -11.29 26.66 22.38
N ARG A 246 -11.08 27.16 23.60
CA ARG A 246 -10.36 26.39 24.62
C ARG A 246 -11.01 25.03 24.92
N ALA A 247 -12.34 24.97 24.90
CA ALA A 247 -13.07 23.73 25.17
C ALA A 247 -12.90 22.71 24.03
N ASN A 248 -12.96 23.17 22.78
CA ASN A 248 -12.72 22.34 21.60
C ASN A 248 -11.27 21.81 21.57
N GLU A 249 -10.26 22.65 21.76
CA GLU A 249 -8.85 22.20 21.80
C GLU A 249 -8.57 21.24 22.97
N GLU A 250 -9.14 21.48 24.15
CA GLU A 250 -9.00 20.57 25.31
C GLU A 250 -9.66 19.20 25.03
N LEU A 251 -10.79 19.18 24.31
CA LEU A 251 -11.45 17.94 23.90
C LEU A 251 -10.62 17.19 22.85
N VAL A 252 -10.17 17.87 21.79
CA VAL A 252 -9.27 17.30 20.76
C VAL A 252 -8.02 16.69 21.41
N CYS A 253 -7.33 17.44 22.26
CA CYS A 253 -6.13 16.97 22.95
C CYS A 253 -6.41 15.76 23.87
N ARG A 254 -7.58 15.70 24.51
CA ARG A 254 -7.97 14.57 25.36
C ARG A 254 -8.24 13.32 24.51
N VAL A 255 -9.08 13.43 23.49
CA VAL A 255 -9.44 12.33 22.58
C VAL A 255 -8.20 11.72 21.93
N VAL A 256 -7.31 12.54 21.36
CA VAL A 256 -6.07 12.04 20.74
C VAL A 256 -5.16 11.36 21.78
N ARG A 257 -4.97 11.95 22.96
CA ARG A 257 -4.14 11.34 24.02
C ARG A 257 -4.70 10.01 24.51
N ASP A 258 -6.01 9.91 24.69
CA ASP A 258 -6.64 8.71 25.21
C ASP A 258 -6.70 7.61 24.15
N ALA A 259 -6.96 7.94 22.88
CA ALA A 259 -6.81 7.01 21.75
C ALA A 259 -5.38 6.46 21.65
N CYS A 260 -4.35 7.32 21.77
CA CYS A 260 -2.95 6.90 21.79
C CYS A 260 -2.64 5.98 22.98
N LYS A 261 -3.12 6.27 24.19
CA LYS A 261 -2.95 5.37 25.35
C LYS A 261 -3.60 4.02 25.11
N THR A 262 -4.83 3.99 24.60
CA THR A 262 -5.57 2.75 24.31
C THR A 262 -4.83 1.91 23.26
N ALA A 263 -4.39 2.53 22.15
CA ALA A 263 -3.59 1.85 21.13
C ALA A 263 -2.27 1.29 21.71
N LEU A 264 -1.54 2.08 22.51
CA LEU A 264 -0.31 1.64 23.17
C LEU A 264 -0.55 0.50 24.18
N SER A 265 -1.68 0.51 24.89
CA SER A 265 -2.04 -0.56 25.85
C SER A 265 -2.37 -1.92 25.19
N GLY A 266 -2.60 -1.94 23.87
CA GLY A 266 -2.79 -3.17 23.10
C GLY A 266 -1.48 -3.95 22.83
N TYR A 267 -0.31 -3.34 23.06
CA TYR A 267 0.98 -4.00 22.87
C TYR A 267 1.38 -4.78 24.12
N GLN A 268 1.71 -6.07 23.94
CA GLN A 268 2.13 -6.97 25.02
C GLN A 268 3.59 -6.75 25.47
N THR A 269 4.36 -5.95 24.74
CA THR A 269 5.79 -5.72 24.94
C THR A 269 6.11 -4.23 24.93
N THR A 270 6.98 -3.81 25.83
CA THR A 270 7.51 -2.44 25.92
C THR A 270 8.53 -2.13 24.84
N ILE A 271 8.82 -0.84 24.62
CA ILE A 271 9.85 -0.38 23.68
C ILE A 271 11.24 -0.88 24.13
N GLU A 272 11.47 -0.96 25.44
CA GLU A 272 12.70 -1.40 26.08
C GLU A 272 12.96 -2.89 25.86
N GLU A 273 11.93 -3.74 25.97
CA GLU A 273 12.00 -5.18 25.65
C GLU A 273 12.21 -5.42 24.15
N VAL A 274 11.52 -4.68 23.28
CA VAL A 274 11.75 -4.77 21.83
C VAL A 274 13.18 -4.34 21.48
N ARG A 275 13.70 -3.29 22.13
CA ARG A 275 15.10 -2.85 21.95
C ARG A 275 16.10 -3.91 22.41
N SER A 276 15.89 -4.60 23.52
CA SER A 276 16.83 -5.64 23.98
C SER A 276 16.82 -6.85 23.04
N LEU A 277 15.66 -7.25 22.52
CA LEU A 277 15.52 -8.29 21.49
C LEU A 277 16.20 -7.94 20.15
N LEU A 278 16.36 -6.64 19.84
CA LEU A 278 17.08 -6.15 18.66
C LEU A 278 18.59 -5.99 18.88
N HIS A 279 19.08 -6.10 20.13
CA HIS A 279 20.50 -6.03 20.50
C HIS A 279 21.04 -7.40 20.94
N VAL A 280 20.61 -8.48 20.27
CA VAL A 280 21.29 -9.77 20.37
C VAL A 280 22.66 -9.65 19.67
N PRO A 281 23.77 -10.03 20.34
CA PRO A 281 25.14 -9.88 19.81
C PRO A 281 25.48 -10.81 18.64
#